data_AF-A0A4S8KV05-F1
#
_entry.id   AF-A0A4S8KV05-F1
#
_cell.length_a   1.000
_cell.length_b   1.000
_cell.length_c   1.000
_cell.angle_alpha   90.00
_cell.angle_beta   90.00
_cell.angle_gamma   90.00
#
_symmetry.space_group_name_H-M   'P 1'
#
loop_
_entity.id
_entity.type
_entity.pdbx_description
1 polymer ?
#
loop_
_entity_poly.entity_id
_entity_poly.type
_entity_poly.pdbx_seq_one_letter_code
_entity_poly.pdbx_strand_id
1 'polypeptide(L)'
;MKLAQIQEWGKLQCIDTDAGDTMQSSTLCTSNEDSRDASYVWYTLLVDQNERHKRLEDVPVKQILFGQLEHLYLIRFNTSCRPLGFNSPTTIILASIRTCDVSATETIPGLDIHFYSRLQGIRVTDVQNIQGLVGQVPCSTGNYPWAIIDQNGMLPGPVYIDEDDVFAE
;
A
#
# COMPACT_ATOMS: atom_id res chain seq x y z
N MET A 1 25.62 21.48 1.87
CA MET A 1 25.00 20.37 2.62
C MET A 1 23.90 19.78 1.76
N LYS A 2 23.83 18.44 1.58
CA LYS A 2 22.69 17.82 0.90
C LYS A 2 21.47 17.88 1.83
N LEU A 3 20.37 18.45 1.35
CA LEU A 3 19.14 18.66 2.13
C LEU A 3 18.44 17.32 2.47
N ALA A 4 18.50 16.37 1.54
CA ALA A 4 17.98 15.02 1.74
C ALA A 4 18.93 13.95 1.19
N GLN A 5 18.87 12.76 1.79
CA GLN A 5 19.49 11.52 1.33
C GLN A 5 18.40 10.50 1.01
N ILE A 6 18.48 9.87 -0.15
CA ILE A 6 17.53 8.82 -0.58
C ILE A 6 18.29 7.50 -0.63
N GLN A 7 17.70 6.47 -0.05
CA GLN A 7 18.15 5.09 -0.11
C GLN A 7 17.01 4.21 -0.62
N GLU A 8 17.33 3.21 -1.40
CA GLU A 8 16.37 2.21 -1.85
C GLU A 8 16.56 0.92 -1.07
N TRP A 9 15.46 0.29 -0.66
CA TRP A 9 15.45 -0.91 0.16
C TRP A 9 14.68 -2.04 -0.54
N GLY A 10 15.16 -3.27 -0.37
CA GLY A 10 14.54 -4.45 -0.97
C GLY A 10 13.45 -5.10 -0.10
N LYS A 11 13.47 -4.86 1.21
CA LYS A 11 12.60 -5.56 2.17
C LYS A 11 12.05 -4.60 3.21
N LEU A 12 10.82 -4.88 3.64
CA LEU A 12 10.11 -4.18 4.70
C LEU A 12 9.55 -5.24 5.65
N GLN A 13 9.72 -5.06 6.94
CA GLN A 13 9.11 -5.93 7.96
C GLN A 13 8.14 -5.09 8.79
N CYS A 14 6.88 -5.52 8.87
CA CYS A 14 5.93 -4.94 9.80
C CYS A 14 6.18 -5.56 11.18
N ILE A 15 6.45 -4.72 12.19
CA ILE A 15 6.76 -5.16 13.56
C ILE A 15 5.54 -5.09 14.49
N ASP A 16 4.50 -4.39 14.07
CA ASP A 16 3.33 -4.07 14.89
C ASP A 16 2.20 -5.12 14.76
N THR A 17 2.36 -6.11 13.88
CA THR A 17 1.45 -7.25 13.76
C THR A 17 2.08 -8.49 14.39
N ASP A 18 1.29 -9.28 15.12
CA ASP A 18 1.74 -10.56 15.70
C ASP A 18 2.29 -11.53 14.63
N ALA A 19 1.92 -11.32 13.36
CA ALA A 19 2.38 -12.09 12.21
C ALA A 19 3.80 -11.73 11.73
N GLY A 20 4.29 -10.51 11.97
CA GLY A 20 5.66 -10.11 11.61
C GLY A 20 5.96 -10.15 10.11
N ASP A 21 4.96 -9.87 9.27
CA ASP A 21 5.02 -10.03 7.82
C ASP A 21 6.22 -9.27 7.20
N THR A 22 7.03 -9.99 6.43
CA THR A 22 8.14 -9.43 5.66
C THR A 22 7.77 -9.35 4.18
N MET A 23 7.61 -8.12 3.71
CA MET A 23 7.29 -7.78 2.33
C MET A 23 8.57 -7.52 1.54
N GLN A 24 8.54 -7.79 0.25
CA GLN A 24 9.69 -7.66 -0.63
C GLN A 24 9.37 -6.79 -1.84
N SER A 25 10.33 -5.96 -2.24
CA SER A 25 10.29 -5.26 -3.52
C SER A 25 10.50 -6.28 -4.65
N SER A 26 9.56 -6.32 -5.60
CA SER A 26 9.64 -7.18 -6.79
C SER A 26 10.81 -6.83 -7.71
N THR A 27 11.30 -5.58 -7.66
CA THR A 27 12.41 -5.12 -8.51
C THR A 27 13.78 -5.39 -7.89
N LEU A 28 13.91 -5.36 -6.55
CA LEU A 28 15.20 -5.53 -5.87
C LEU A 28 15.44 -6.93 -5.33
N CYS A 29 14.38 -7.66 -4.97
CA CYS A 29 14.50 -9.03 -4.49
C CYS A 29 14.20 -10.01 -5.63
N THR A 30 15.09 -10.97 -5.84
CA THR A 30 14.83 -12.11 -6.72
C THR A 30 13.99 -13.14 -5.98
N SER A 31 12.85 -13.53 -6.55
CA SER A 31 12.12 -14.72 -6.10
C SER A 31 12.85 -15.99 -6.56
N ASN A 32 12.95 -16.97 -5.67
CA ASN A 32 13.31 -18.33 -6.06
C ASN A 32 12.08 -19.01 -6.66
N GLU A 33 12.29 -19.99 -7.54
CA GLU A 33 11.21 -20.72 -8.25
C GLU A 33 10.18 -21.37 -7.30
N ASP A 34 10.61 -21.72 -6.08
CA ASP A 34 9.78 -22.32 -5.02
C ASP A 34 9.40 -21.33 -3.89
N SER A 35 9.75 -20.05 -4.04
CA SER A 35 9.37 -19.02 -3.07
C SER A 35 8.01 -18.43 -3.39
N ARG A 36 7.16 -18.29 -2.36
CA ARG A 36 5.91 -17.53 -2.49
C ARG A 36 6.24 -16.08 -2.81
N ASP A 37 5.47 -15.47 -3.72
CA ASP A 37 5.65 -14.07 -4.06
C ASP A 37 5.22 -13.18 -2.89
N ALA A 38 6.20 -12.69 -2.14
CA ALA A 38 6.02 -11.80 -0.99
C ALA A 38 6.04 -10.30 -1.40
N SER A 39 5.78 -9.99 -2.67
CA SER A 39 5.68 -8.61 -3.16
C SER A 39 4.26 -8.06 -3.19
N TYR A 40 3.23 -8.90 -3.06
CA TYR A 40 1.85 -8.44 -3.08
C TYR A 40 1.37 -7.98 -1.71
N VAL A 41 0.83 -6.77 -1.67
CA VAL A 41 0.39 -6.11 -0.44
C VAL A 41 -1.02 -5.57 -0.58
N TRP A 42 -1.70 -5.46 0.55
CA TRP A 42 -2.89 -4.62 0.67
C TRP A 42 -2.55 -3.35 1.45
N TYR A 43 -3.15 -2.26 1.04
CA TYR A 43 -2.90 -0.94 1.59
C TYR A 43 -4.17 -0.11 1.53
N THR A 44 -4.25 0.89 2.39
CA THR A 44 -5.43 1.74 2.48
C THR A 44 -5.09 3.17 2.13
N LEU A 45 -5.89 3.80 1.26
CA LEU A 45 -5.75 5.21 0.92
C LEU A 45 -7.07 5.96 1.13
N LEU A 46 -6.98 7.26 1.37
CA LEU A 46 -8.09 8.17 1.21
C LEU A 46 -8.20 8.52 -0.28
N VAL A 47 -9.23 8.01 -0.95
CA VAL A 47 -9.53 8.29 -2.35
C VAL A 47 -10.72 9.22 -2.40
N ASP A 48 -10.67 10.24 -3.27
CA ASP A 48 -11.81 11.12 -3.47
C ASP A 48 -12.97 10.35 -4.12
N GLN A 49 -14.11 10.29 -3.44
CA GLN A 49 -15.34 9.70 -3.96
C GLN A 49 -15.81 10.38 -5.26
N ASN A 50 -15.47 11.66 -5.43
CA ASN A 50 -15.86 12.49 -6.55
C ASN A 50 -14.78 12.61 -7.64
N GLU A 51 -13.79 11.71 -7.70
CA GLU A 51 -12.65 11.80 -8.64
C GLU A 51 -13.09 12.00 -10.11
N ARG A 52 -14.23 11.41 -10.50
CA ARG A 52 -14.83 11.54 -11.84
C ARG A 52 -15.57 12.86 -12.06
N HIS A 53 -15.99 13.52 -10.99
CA HIS A 53 -16.78 14.75 -10.96
C HIS A 53 -15.96 15.92 -10.39
N LYS A 54 -14.90 16.33 -11.10
CA LYS A 54 -13.94 17.39 -10.72
C LYS A 54 -14.50 18.78 -10.34
N ARG A 55 -15.81 18.98 -10.41
CA ARG A 55 -16.51 20.23 -10.04
C ARG A 55 -17.20 20.14 -8.69
N LEU A 56 -17.31 18.94 -8.13
CA LEU A 56 -17.80 18.72 -6.77
C LEU A 56 -16.64 18.88 -5.80
N GLU A 57 -16.98 19.12 -4.55
CA GLU A 57 -16.01 19.13 -3.46
C GLU A 57 -15.43 17.73 -3.25
N ASP A 58 -14.14 17.68 -2.92
CA ASP A 58 -13.43 16.44 -2.65
C ASP A 58 -14.01 15.80 -1.38
N VAL A 59 -14.44 14.55 -1.47
CA VAL A 59 -14.96 13.79 -0.33
C VAL A 59 -14.03 12.59 -0.13
N PRO A 60 -13.06 12.68 0.80
CA PRO A 60 -12.11 11.61 1.02
C PRO A 60 -12.81 10.40 1.65
N VAL A 61 -12.70 9.25 0.98
CA VAL A 61 -13.23 7.97 1.46
C VAL A 61 -12.09 6.97 1.56
N LYS A 62 -12.04 6.28 2.71
CA LYS A 62 -11.08 5.21 2.97
C LYS A 62 -11.36 4.03 2.04
N GLN A 63 -10.39 3.68 1.22
CA GLN A 63 -10.49 2.57 0.27
C GLN A 63 -9.32 1.60 0.45
N ILE A 64 -9.65 0.32 0.55
CA ILE A 64 -8.68 -0.78 0.52
C ILE A 64 -8.32 -1.06 -0.93
N LEU A 65 -7.02 -1.16 -1.19
CA LEU A 65 -6.43 -1.43 -2.49
C LEU A 65 -5.39 -2.54 -2.35
N PHE A 66 -5.12 -3.19 -3.48
CA PHE A 66 -4.15 -4.26 -3.58
C PHE A 66 -3.15 -3.94 -4.68
N GLY A 67 -1.93 -4.42 -4.55
CA GLY A 67 -0.91 -4.17 -5.57
C GLY A 67 0.39 -4.89 -5.30
N GLN A 68 1.29 -4.81 -6.28
CA GLN A 68 2.64 -5.33 -6.18
C GLN A 68 3.59 -4.22 -5.73
N LEU A 69 4.30 -4.44 -4.63
CA LEU A 69 5.33 -3.57 -4.11
C LEU A 69 6.58 -3.64 -5.00
N GLU A 70 6.87 -2.56 -5.72
CA GLU A 70 8.00 -2.51 -6.65
C GLU A 70 9.24 -1.89 -6.03
N HIS A 71 9.10 -0.80 -5.27
CA HIS A 71 10.22 -0.06 -4.71
C HIS A 71 9.91 0.46 -3.31
N LEU A 72 10.93 0.50 -2.44
CA LEU A 72 10.86 1.14 -1.13
C LEU A 72 11.94 2.21 -1.05
N TYR A 73 11.55 3.45 -0.79
CA TYR A 73 12.44 4.60 -0.69
C TYR A 73 12.48 5.10 0.75
N LEU A 74 13.66 5.08 1.35
CA LEU A 74 13.95 5.71 2.62
C LEU A 74 14.55 7.09 2.36
N ILE A 75 13.79 8.14 2.67
CA ILE A 75 14.19 9.53 2.47
C ILE A 75 14.50 10.14 3.83
N ARG A 76 15.76 10.52 4.03
CA ARG A 76 16.23 11.20 5.25
C ARG A 76 16.48 12.67 4.97
N PHE A 77 15.70 13.55 5.58
CA PHE A 77 15.95 14.99 5.63
C PHE A 77 16.85 15.28 6.82
N ASN A 78 18.09 15.71 6.54
CA ASN A 78 19.09 15.96 7.59
C ASN A 78 18.94 17.33 8.24
N THR A 79 18.06 18.17 7.69
CA THR A 79 17.72 19.52 8.15
C THR A 79 16.23 19.75 7.99
N SER A 80 15.71 20.83 8.58
CA SER A 80 14.33 21.26 8.33
C SER A 80 14.07 21.47 6.84
N CYS A 81 12.86 21.11 6.41
CA CYS A 81 12.38 21.26 5.05
C CYS A 81 11.02 22.00 5.07
N ARG A 82 11.07 23.33 5.10
CA ARG A 82 9.87 24.18 5.13
C ARG A 82 8.85 23.90 4.00
N PRO A 83 9.26 23.63 2.74
CA PRO A 83 8.30 23.32 1.69
C PRO A 83 7.44 22.07 1.97
N LEU A 84 7.94 21.17 2.82
CA LEU A 84 7.23 19.95 3.24
C LEU A 84 6.71 20.05 4.68
N GLY A 85 6.80 21.22 5.32
CA GLY A 85 6.37 21.43 6.70
C GLY A 85 7.28 20.85 7.78
N PHE A 86 8.43 20.28 7.43
CA PHE A 86 9.34 19.65 8.40
C PHE A 86 10.18 20.71 9.13
N ASN A 87 9.97 20.85 10.44
CA ASN A 87 10.71 21.79 11.28
C ASN A 87 11.97 21.20 11.91
N SER A 88 12.15 19.87 11.81
CA SER A 88 13.28 19.12 12.33
C SER A 88 13.77 18.10 11.28
N PRO A 89 14.92 17.44 11.49
CA PRO A 89 15.31 16.30 10.67
C PRO A 89 14.22 15.21 10.72
N THR A 90 13.77 14.77 9.55
CA THR A 90 12.62 13.86 9.41
C THR A 90 12.99 12.72 8.46
N THR A 91 12.51 11.52 8.75
CA THR A 91 12.65 10.36 7.88
C THR A 91 11.28 9.94 7.38
N ILE A 92 11.16 9.71 6.08
CA ILE A 92 9.94 9.24 5.43
C ILE A 92 10.27 7.97 4.68
N ILE A 93 9.34 7.01 4.69
CA ILE A 93 9.46 5.78 3.92
C ILE A 93 8.32 5.77 2.92
N LEU A 94 8.66 5.80 1.64
CA LEU A 94 7.69 5.73 0.56
C LEU A 94 7.75 4.36 -0.11
N ALA A 95 6.58 3.84 -0.43
CA ALA A 95 6.40 2.61 -1.18
C ALA A 95 5.83 2.93 -2.56
N SER A 96 6.48 2.41 -3.60
CA SER A 96 5.99 2.39 -4.97
C SER A 96 5.26 1.09 -5.21
N ILE A 97 3.95 1.16 -5.47
CA ILE A 97 3.09 0.00 -5.61
C ILE A 97 2.40 0.04 -6.96
N ARG A 98 2.55 -1.01 -7.77
CA ARG A 98 1.75 -1.19 -8.98
C ARG A 98 0.39 -1.75 -8.61
N THR A 99 -0.67 -0.97 -8.80
CA THR A 99 -2.01 -1.28 -8.27
C THR A 99 -2.67 -2.42 -9.06
N CYS A 100 -3.40 -3.32 -8.43
CA CYS A 100 -4.23 -4.33 -9.09
C CYS A 100 -5.56 -3.73 -9.59
N ASP A 101 -5.98 -4.06 -10.81
CA ASP A 101 -7.31 -3.70 -11.33
C ASP A 101 -8.37 -4.67 -10.81
N VAL A 102 -8.73 -4.52 -9.53
CA VAL A 102 -9.68 -5.41 -8.86
C VAL A 102 -11.09 -5.16 -9.36
N SER A 103 -11.77 -6.22 -9.78
CA SER A 103 -13.18 -6.15 -10.17
C SER A 103 -14.09 -6.15 -8.94
N ALA A 104 -14.97 -5.16 -8.84
CA ALA A 104 -15.99 -5.10 -7.79
C ALA A 104 -17.15 -6.11 -8.03
N THR A 105 -17.22 -6.73 -9.21
CA THR A 105 -18.38 -7.53 -9.63
C THR A 105 -18.21 -9.02 -9.36
N GLU A 106 -16.97 -9.49 -9.26
CA GLU A 106 -16.69 -10.91 -8.99
C GLU A 106 -16.20 -11.05 -7.54
N THR A 107 -17.10 -11.48 -6.67
CA THR A 107 -16.81 -11.84 -5.28
C THR A 107 -17.44 -13.20 -4.99
N ILE A 108 -16.81 -13.99 -4.11
CA ILE A 108 -17.41 -15.24 -3.63
C ILE A 108 -18.11 -14.92 -2.30
N PRO A 109 -19.45 -15.05 -2.21
CA PRO A 109 -20.17 -14.74 -0.98
C PRO A 109 -19.61 -15.50 0.22
N GLY A 110 -19.24 -14.77 1.27
CA GLY A 110 -18.68 -15.33 2.51
C GLY A 110 -17.16 -15.54 2.51
N LEU A 111 -16.45 -15.19 1.43
CA LEU A 111 -14.99 -15.21 1.37
C LEU A 111 -14.43 -13.84 0.98
N ASP A 112 -13.35 -13.44 1.65
CA ASP A 112 -12.60 -12.23 1.33
C ASP A 112 -11.55 -12.51 0.25
N ILE A 113 -12.06 -12.84 -0.95
CA ILE A 113 -11.25 -13.14 -2.14
C ILE A 113 -11.55 -12.11 -3.21
N HIS A 114 -10.50 -11.47 -3.71
CA HIS A 114 -10.58 -10.44 -4.74
C HIS A 114 -9.94 -10.91 -6.03
N PHE A 115 -10.57 -10.61 -7.17
CA PHE A 115 -10.07 -11.01 -8.48
C PHE A 115 -9.60 -9.82 -9.30
N TYR A 116 -8.50 -10.01 -10.03
CA TYR A 116 -7.96 -9.00 -10.94
C TYR A 116 -7.35 -9.64 -12.18
N SER A 117 -7.30 -8.88 -13.27
CA SER A 117 -6.80 -9.39 -14.57
C SER A 117 -5.53 -8.69 -15.04
N ARG A 118 -5.28 -7.48 -14.55
CA ARG A 118 -4.11 -6.68 -14.92
C ARG A 118 -3.67 -5.80 -13.76
N LEU A 119 -2.40 -5.44 -13.79
CA LEU A 119 -1.86 -4.37 -12.97
C LEU A 119 -2.10 -3.03 -13.68
N GLN A 120 -2.58 -2.04 -12.95
CA GLN A 120 -2.73 -0.65 -13.35
C GLN A 120 -1.44 0.15 -13.13
N GLY A 121 -1.56 1.48 -13.09
CA GLY A 121 -0.44 2.39 -12.85
C GLY A 121 0.21 2.22 -11.48
N ILE A 122 1.40 2.81 -11.38
CA ILE A 122 2.16 2.89 -10.14
C ILE A 122 1.57 4.02 -9.28
N ARG A 123 1.37 3.73 -8.00
CA ARG A 123 1.06 4.70 -6.96
C ARG A 123 2.18 4.72 -5.93
N VAL A 124 2.58 5.93 -5.52
CA VAL A 124 3.55 6.12 -4.43
C VAL A 124 2.77 6.52 -3.20
N THR A 125 2.97 5.80 -2.10
CA THR A 125 2.30 6.05 -0.81
C THR A 125 3.32 6.03 0.33
N ASP A 126 2.95 6.64 1.46
CA ASP A 126 3.65 6.35 2.72
C ASP A 126 3.53 4.86 3.07
N VAL A 127 4.61 4.29 3.60
CA VAL A 127 4.67 2.88 4.00
C VAL A 127 3.65 2.53 5.09
N GLN A 128 3.26 3.50 5.93
CA GLN A 128 2.28 3.30 7.01
C GLN A 128 0.88 2.94 6.47
N ASN A 129 0.60 3.26 5.21
CA ASN A 129 -0.64 2.88 4.55
C ASN A 129 -0.65 1.40 4.14
N ILE A 130 0.51 0.75 4.05
CA ILE A 130 0.59 -0.69 3.80
C ILE A 130 0.22 -1.41 5.09
N GLN A 131 -0.73 -2.33 4.98
CA GLN A 131 -1.30 -2.99 6.14
C GLN A 131 -0.86 -4.44 6.27
N GLY A 132 -0.52 -5.09 5.15
CA GLY A 132 -0.03 -6.46 5.22
C GLY A 132 0.25 -7.09 3.85
N LEU A 133 0.81 -8.29 3.93
CA LEU A 133 1.06 -9.14 2.77
C LEU A 133 -0.25 -9.85 2.36
N VAL A 134 -0.46 -10.02 1.06
CA VAL A 134 -1.53 -10.86 0.52
C VAL A 134 -0.97 -11.95 -0.38
N GLY A 135 -1.65 -13.10 -0.41
CA GLY A 135 -1.33 -14.16 -1.35
C GLY A 135 -1.94 -13.90 -2.72
N GLN A 136 -1.15 -14.04 -3.78
CA GLN A 136 -1.65 -14.11 -5.14
C GLN A 136 -1.65 -15.57 -5.61
N VAL A 137 -2.78 -16.04 -6.15
CA VAL A 137 -2.88 -17.39 -6.74
C VAL A 137 -3.46 -17.32 -8.15
N PRO A 138 -2.95 -18.14 -9.09
CA PRO A 138 -3.57 -18.26 -10.40
C PRO A 138 -4.96 -18.86 -10.26
N CYS A 139 -5.94 -18.25 -10.92
CA CYS A 139 -7.32 -18.71 -10.96
C CYS A 139 -7.70 -19.02 -12.41
N SER A 140 -8.18 -20.23 -12.67
CA SER A 140 -8.69 -20.64 -13.98
C SER A 140 -10.21 -20.45 -14.12
N THR A 141 -10.85 -19.84 -13.12
CA THR A 141 -12.30 -19.66 -13.07
C THR A 141 -12.68 -18.25 -13.51
N GLY A 142 -13.49 -18.12 -14.57
CA GLY A 142 -14.01 -16.84 -15.06
C GLY A 142 -13.06 -16.09 -16.00
N ASN A 143 -13.22 -14.76 -16.07
CA ASN A 143 -12.41 -13.88 -16.92
C ASN A 143 -11.15 -13.34 -16.22
N TYR A 144 -10.89 -13.74 -14.98
CA TYR A 144 -9.81 -13.19 -14.15
C TYR A 144 -8.76 -14.26 -13.85
N PRO A 145 -7.53 -14.10 -14.38
CA PRO A 145 -6.45 -15.08 -14.20
C PRO A 145 -5.88 -15.12 -12.78
N TRP A 146 -6.19 -14.14 -11.92
CA TRP A 146 -5.59 -14.03 -10.59
C TRP A 146 -6.61 -13.79 -9.50
N ALA A 147 -6.44 -14.48 -8.38
CA ALA A 147 -7.13 -14.22 -7.14
C ALA A 147 -6.14 -13.73 -6.08
N ILE A 148 -6.59 -12.80 -5.25
CA ILE A 148 -5.90 -12.26 -4.09
C ILE A 148 -6.61 -12.80 -2.86
N ILE A 149 -5.83 -13.34 -1.94
CA ILE A 149 -6.30 -13.94 -0.69
C ILE A 149 -5.57 -13.23 0.44
N ASP A 150 -6.33 -12.60 1.33
CA ASP A 150 -5.77 -12.12 2.60
C ASP A 150 -5.61 -13.28 3.58
N GLN A 151 -4.42 -13.37 4.17
CA GLN A 151 -4.07 -14.40 5.16
C GLN A 151 -4.44 -13.99 6.59
N ASN A 152 -4.70 -12.71 6.84
CA ASN A 152 -4.82 -12.16 8.19
C ASN A 152 -6.25 -12.08 8.72
N GLY A 153 -7.27 -12.08 7.85
CA GLY A 153 -8.68 -12.15 8.26
C GLY A 153 -9.20 -10.84 8.87
N MET A 154 -10.24 -10.28 8.24
CA MET A 154 -10.95 -9.04 8.58
C MET A 154 -10.06 -7.85 8.97
N LEU A 155 -9.76 -7.07 7.93
CA LEU A 155 -8.87 -5.91 7.83
C LEU A 155 -9.22 -4.75 8.80
N PRO A 156 -8.50 -4.54 9.92
CA PRO A 156 -8.51 -3.25 10.60
C PRO A 156 -7.54 -2.33 9.86
N GLY A 157 -8.04 -1.51 8.93
CA GLY A 157 -7.20 -0.53 8.22
C GLY A 157 -6.75 0.63 9.14
N PRO A 158 -5.85 1.52 8.68
CA PRO A 158 -5.23 2.56 9.51
C PRO A 158 -6.25 3.61 10.00
N VAL A 159 -6.06 4.12 11.21
CA VAL A 159 -6.88 5.22 11.75
C VAL A 159 -6.26 6.54 11.27
N TYR A 160 -7.04 7.31 10.52
CA TYR A 160 -6.69 8.69 10.18
C TYR A 160 -7.21 9.58 11.33
N ILE A 161 -6.35 10.43 11.87
CA ILE A 161 -6.70 11.39 12.91
C ILE A 161 -6.77 12.75 12.23
N ASP A 162 -7.91 13.44 12.35
CA ASP A 162 -8.05 14.80 11.83
C ASP A 162 -7.26 15.78 12.71
N GLU A 163 -6.68 16.82 12.11
CA GLU A 163 -5.86 17.81 12.84
C GLU A 163 -6.65 18.53 13.96
N ASP A 164 -7.99 18.51 13.90
CA ASP A 164 -8.88 19.09 14.91
C ASP A 164 -9.03 18.21 16.17
N ASP A 165 -8.69 16.92 16.10
CA ASP A 165 -8.76 15.99 17.26
C ASP A 165 -7.51 16.08 18.16
N VAL A 166 -6.47 16.81 17.75
CA VAL A 166 -5.21 16.97 18.50
C VAL A 166 -5.31 18.06 19.59
N PHE A 167 -6.34 18.91 19.55
CA PHE A 167 -6.51 20.04 20.49
C PHE A 167 -7.63 19.83 21.52
N ALA A 168 -8.14 18.61 21.67
CA ALA A 168 -9.12 18.26 22.70
C ALA A 168 -8.45 17.53 23.90
N GLU A 169 -7.57 18.22 24.62
CA GLU A 169 -7.26 17.94 26.03
C GLU A 169 -7.31 19.21 26.88
#